data_AF-A0A1B7JZC3-F1
#
_entry.id   AF-A0A1B7JZC3-F1
#
_cell.length_a   1.000
_cell.length_b   1.000
_cell.length_c   1.000
_cell.angle_alpha   90.00
_cell.angle_beta   90.00
_cell.angle_gamma   90.00
#
_symmetry.space_group_name_H-M   'P 1'
#
loop_
_entity.id
_entity.type
_entity.pdbx_description
1 polymer ?
#
loop_
_entity_poly.entity_id
_entity_poly.type
_entity_poly.pdbx_seq_one_letter_code
_entity_poly.pdbx_strand_id
1 'polypeptide(L)' 'MTKPRYLKAGTANCPKCKGSLEWEQHFGFMKVYNVDGKELYQGRCMQCKTYWGVKTK' A
#
# COMPACT_ATOMS: atom_id res chain seq x y z
N MET A 1 9.61 5.74 11.25
CA MET A 1 8.48 5.37 10.38
C MET A 1 8.37 3.86 10.35
N THR A 2 7.20 3.30 10.67
CA THR A 2 6.97 1.84 10.73
C THR A 2 7.15 1.25 9.33
N LYS A 3 8.04 0.26 9.17
CA LYS A 3 8.30 -0.38 7.87
C LYS A 3 6.97 -0.85 7.25
N PRO A 4 6.63 -0.44 6.02
CA PRO A 4 5.41 -0.87 5.37
C PRO A 4 5.46 -2.38 5.18
N ARG A 5 4.38 -3.07 5.54
CA ARG A 5 4.25 -4.50 5.29
C ARG A 5 4.03 -4.70 3.79
N TYR A 6 4.85 -5.51 3.16
CA TYR A 6 4.82 -5.68 1.70
C TYR A 6 3.72 -6.65 1.27
N LEU A 7 3.00 -6.30 0.21
CA LEU A 7 1.99 -7.12 -0.47
C LEU A 7 2.39 -7.38 -1.93
N LYS A 8 1.75 -8.38 -2.54
CA LYS A 8 1.88 -8.63 -3.98
C LYS A 8 1.12 -7.57 -4.78
N ALA A 9 1.61 -7.24 -5.97
CA ALA A 9 0.88 -6.38 -6.90
C ALA A 9 -0.50 -6.97 -7.21
N GLY A 10 -1.51 -6.11 -7.34
CA GLY A 10 -2.91 -6.51 -7.55
C GLY A 10 -3.67 -6.92 -6.28
N THR A 11 -3.05 -6.84 -5.09
CA THR A 11 -3.78 -7.14 -3.84
C THR A 11 -4.83 -6.05 -3.56
N ALA A 12 -6.11 -6.39 -3.64
CA ALA A 12 -7.20 -5.46 -3.35
C ALA A 12 -7.65 -5.49 -1.88
N ASN A 13 -7.39 -6.58 -1.16
CA ASN A 13 -7.90 -6.81 0.19
C ASN A 13 -6.78 -6.91 1.23
N CYS A 14 -7.04 -6.37 2.43
CA CYS A 14 -6.11 -6.45 3.53
C CYS A 14 -6.00 -7.90 4.04
N PRO A 15 -4.80 -8.50 4.12
CA PRO A 15 -4.65 -9.88 4.59
C PRO A 15 -5.01 -10.06 6.07
N LYS A 16 -5.04 -8.98 6.86
CA LYS A 16 -5.35 -9.02 8.30
C LYS A 16 -6.85 -9.11 8.58
N CYS A 17 -7.67 -8.40 7.82
CA CYS A 17 -9.10 -8.24 8.12
C CYS A 17 -10.02 -8.38 6.91
N LYS A 18 -9.47 -8.72 5.74
CA LYS A 18 -10.15 -8.85 4.44
C LYS A 18 -10.83 -7.58 3.91
N GLY A 19 -10.84 -6.48 4.67
CA GLY A 19 -11.34 -5.19 4.22
C GLY A 19 -10.57 -4.61 3.04
N SER A 20 -11.22 -3.73 2.28
CA SER A 20 -10.66 -3.10 1.08
C SER A 20 -9.42 -2.25 1.39
N LEU A 21 -8.43 -2.32 0.50
CA LEU A 21 -7.27 -1.44 0.48
C LEU A 21 -7.54 -0.27 -0.45
N GLU A 22 -7.38 0.95 0.07
CA GLU A 22 -7.37 2.15 -0.74
C GLU A 22 -5.93 2.59 -0.97
N TRP A 23 -5.56 2.68 -2.25
CA TRP A 23 -4.23 3.08 -2.70
C TRP A 23 -4.15 4.60 -2.75
N GLU A 24 -3.08 5.16 -2.20
CA GLU A 24 -2.89 6.60 -2.26
C GLU A 24 -2.64 7.05 -3.70
N GLN A 25 -3.37 8.08 -4.11
CA GLN A 25 -3.29 8.66 -5.45
C GLN A 25 -2.99 10.15 -5.37
N HIS A 26 -2.27 10.66 -6.35
CA HIS A 26 -1.98 12.07 -6.53
C HIS A 26 -2.22 12.43 -8.01
N PHE A 27 -3.13 13.37 -8.26
CA PHE A 27 -3.57 13.75 -9.62
C PHE A 27 -4.03 12.56 -10.50
N GLY A 28 -4.67 11.56 -9.90
CA GLY A 28 -5.14 10.36 -10.61
C GLY A 28 -4.07 9.27 -10.82
N PHE A 29 -2.82 9.52 -10.45
CA PHE A 29 -1.74 8.55 -10.51
C PHE A 29 -1.49 7.93 -9.13
N MET A 30 -1.15 6.63 -9.07
CA MET A 30 -0.75 6.02 -7.80
C MET A 30 0.51 6.68 -7.27
N LYS A 31 0.46 7.13 -6.02
CA LYS A 31 1.57 7.80 -5.36
C LYS A 31 2.67 6.78 -5.06
N VAL A 32 3.87 7.07 -5.55
CA VAL A 32 5.07 6.27 -5.30
C VAL A 32 5.79 6.83 -4.09
N TYR A 33 6.11 5.95 -3.14
CA TYR A 33 6.92 6.22 -1.97
C TYR A 33 8.28 5.57 -2.14
N ASN A 34 9.34 6.31 -1.83
CA ASN A 34 10.69 5.76 -1.73
C ASN A 34 10.97 5.37 -0.28
N VAL A 35 11.14 4.08 -0.01
CA VAL A 35 11.43 3.54 1.32
C VAL A 35 12.64 2.62 1.21
N ASP A 36 13.74 2.97 1.88
CA ASP A 36 15.01 2.21 1.84
C ASP A 36 15.52 1.96 0.40
N GLY A 37 15.40 2.97 -0.47
CA GLY A 37 15.80 2.89 -1.89
C GLY A 37 14.89 2.04 -2.78
N LYS A 38 13.69 1.68 -2.29
CA LYS A 38 12.69 0.93 -3.04
C LYS A 38 11.45 1.77 -3.26
N GLU A 39 11.01 1.80 -4.51
CA GLU A 39 9.76 2.41 -4.91
C GLU A 39 8.58 1.48 -4.57
N LEU A 40 7.60 2.01 -3.84
CA LEU A 40 6.39 1.29 -3.48
C LEU A 40 5.15 2.16 -3.59
N TYR A 41 4.06 1.56 -4.05
CA TYR A 41 2.72 2.09 -3.85
C TYR A 41 2.29 1.82 -2.41
N GLN A 42 1.74 2.83 -1.74
CA GLN A 42 1.21 2.68 -0.40
C GLN A 42 -0.31 2.67 -0.44
N GLY A 43 -0.90 1.75 0.32
CA GLY A 43 -2.33 1.65 0.49
C GLY A 43 -2.70 1.50 1.97
N ARG A 44 -3.85 2.02 2.34
CA ARG A 44 -4.41 1.91 3.69
C ARG A 44 -5.64 1.01 3.67
N CYS A 45 -5.70 0.08 4.61
CA CYS A 45 -6.93 -0.67 4.82
C CYS A 45 -7.97 0.20 5.52
N MET A 46 -9.17 0.32 4.94
CA MET A 46 -10.24 1.14 5.51
C MET A 46 -10.85 0.56 6.79
N GLN A 47 -10.71 -0.76 7.00
CA GLN A 47 -11.30 -1.45 8.15
C GLN A 47 -10.35 -1.46 9.36
N CYS A 48 -9.09 -1.90 9.19
CA CYS A 48 -8.14 -2.00 10.30
C CYS A 48 -7.10 -0.86 10.34
N LYS A 49 -7.24 0.14 9.46
CA LYS A 49 -6.38 1.35 9.36
C LYS A 49 -4.89 1.05 9.17
N THR A 50 -4.53 -0.18 8.84
CA THR A 50 -3.14 -0.62 8.66
C THR A 50 -2.63 -0.22 7.27
N TYR A 51 -1.38 0.25 7.22
CA TYR A 51 -0.69 0.62 5.99
C TYR A 51 0.06 -0.57 5.40
N TRP A 52 -0.02 -0.68 4.08
CA TRP A 52 0.60 -1.73 3.28
C TRP A 52 1.33 -1.11 2.10
N GLY A 53 2.45 -1.72 1.71
CA GLY A 53 3.24 -1.32 0.56
C GLY A 53 3.21 -2.39 -0.52
N VAL A 54 3.15 -2.00 -1.79
CA VAL A 54 3.33 -2.89 -2.94
C VAL A 54 4.49 -2.34 -3.74
N LYS A 55 5.48 -3.17 -4.08
CA LYS A 55 6.59 -2.74 -4.93
C LYS A 55 6.06 -2.36 -6.32
N THR A 56 6.59 -1.28 -6.88
CA THR A 56 6.21 -0.81 -8.23
C THR A 56 6.80 -1.71 -9.33
N LYS A 57 7.98 -2.31 -9.08
CA LYS A 57 8.68 -3.31 -9.91
C LYS A 57 9.51 -4.27 -9.05
#